data_AF-A0A1H1HJW8-F1
#
_entry.id   AF-A0A1H1HJW8-F1
#
_cell.length_a   1.000
_cell.length_b   1.000
_cell.length_c   1.000
_cell.angle_alpha   90.00
_cell.angle_beta   90.00
_cell.angle_gamma   90.00
#
_symmetry.space_group_name_H-M   'P 1'
#
loop_
_entity.id
_entity.type
_entity.pdbx_description
1 polymer ?
#
loop_
_entity_poly.entity_id
_entity_poly.type
_entity_poly.pdbx_seq_one_letter_code
_entity_poly.pdbx_strand_id
1 'polypeptide(L)'
;MTVGLDTTQFAQDTIELMERMGVKRSALQGGTLAATSPITGEQLAMITEQGAEETTAAIGRAQAAFKKWRTVPAPRRGELVRLLGEELREHKEDLGKLVSFEAGKITSEGLGEVQEMIDICDFAVGLSRQLYGLTIATERPGHRMMETWHSTGVVGVISAFNFPVAVWSWNAALSFVCGNTVVWKPSEKSPLTAMASAALFERAVAKFGDDAPANLLQVLQGGREVGETLVDDTRVPVISATGSTRMGRQVGPRVAQRFGKSILELGGNNAAIVSPTADLDLTLRGVAFSAMGTAGQRCTTLRRLITHDSIYDALIPRLIKAYASVKIGVPTEDSTLIGPLIDKDAFDNMQKALEAAKAVGGTVHGGHRVLSEEYPDAYYVQPALVEMPSQIGPVLEETFAPILYVVRYTDFDDAIAIQNGVGAGLSSSIFTTDLSEAEMFTSVIGSDCGIANVNIGPSGAEIGGAFGGEKETGGGREAGSDAWKAYMRRATNTINYSGALPLAQGVKFDVE
;
A
#
# COMPACT_ATOMS: atom_id res chain seq x y z
N MET A 1 30.91 -8.66 -5.93
CA MET A 1 31.83 -7.80 -5.14
C MET A 1 30.97 -6.71 -4.56
N THR A 2 30.68 -6.75 -3.26
CA THR A 2 29.92 -5.73 -2.57
C THR A 2 30.87 -4.56 -2.32
N VAL A 3 30.80 -3.56 -3.20
CA VAL A 3 31.41 -2.25 -2.96
C VAL A 3 30.53 -1.62 -1.88
N GLY A 4 31.09 -1.37 -0.69
CA GLY A 4 30.41 -0.58 0.33
C GLY A 4 29.92 0.73 -0.29
N LEU A 5 28.73 1.18 0.09
CA LEU A 5 28.14 2.38 -0.48
C LEU A 5 29.07 3.57 -0.20
N ASP A 6 29.67 4.15 -1.24
CA ASP A 6 30.44 5.37 -1.09
C ASP A 6 29.44 6.53 -1.01
N THR A 7 29.14 6.95 0.22
CA THR A 7 28.21 8.06 0.49
C THR A 7 28.66 9.36 -0.18
N THR A 8 29.95 9.52 -0.49
CA THR A 8 30.47 10.70 -1.20
C THR A 8 30.09 10.74 -2.68
N GLN A 9 29.63 9.62 -3.25
CA GLN A 9 29.15 9.52 -4.64
C GLN A 9 27.63 9.34 -4.73
N PHE A 10 26.91 9.35 -3.60
CA PHE A 10 25.55 8.83 -3.50
C PHE A 10 24.51 9.55 -4.38
N ALA A 11 24.58 10.89 -4.46
CA ALA A 11 23.74 11.67 -5.36
C ALA A 11 24.07 11.39 -6.84
N GLN A 12 25.35 11.24 -7.17
CA GLN A 12 25.80 10.95 -8.55
C GLN A 12 25.37 9.54 -8.99
N ASP A 13 25.56 8.54 -8.13
CA ASP A 13 25.07 7.17 -8.33
C ASP A 13 23.56 7.13 -8.55
N THR A 14 22.81 7.94 -7.79
CA THR A 14 21.36 8.07 -7.95
C THR A 14 21.01 8.66 -9.32
N ILE A 15 21.69 9.71 -9.76
CA ILE A 15 21.47 10.31 -11.09
C ILE A 15 21.74 9.28 -12.20
N GLU A 16 22.83 8.53 -12.12
CA GLU A 16 23.18 7.51 -13.11
C GLU A 16 22.15 6.37 -13.14
N LEU A 17 21.67 5.95 -11.97
CA LEU A 17 20.59 4.97 -11.83
C LEU A 17 19.31 5.44 -12.54
N MET A 18 18.94 6.71 -12.32
CA MET A 18 17.79 7.34 -12.95
C MET A 18 17.94 7.41 -14.48
N GLU A 19 19.13 7.74 -14.98
CA GLU A 19 19.42 7.78 -16.41
C GLU A 19 19.30 6.39 -17.08
N ARG A 20 19.76 5.31 -16.41
CA ARG A 20 19.60 3.94 -16.91
C ARG A 20 18.14 3.53 -17.11
N MET A 21 17.25 4.02 -16.25
CA MET A 21 15.80 3.80 -16.35
C MET A 21 15.10 4.76 -17.31
N GLY A 22 15.84 5.68 -17.94
CA GLY A 22 15.32 6.59 -18.97
C GLY A 22 14.86 7.96 -18.44
N VAL A 23 15.15 8.30 -17.18
CA VAL A 23 14.85 9.62 -16.64
C VAL A 23 15.93 10.61 -17.10
N LYS A 24 15.49 11.75 -17.64
CA LYS A 24 16.41 12.79 -18.11
C LYS A 24 17.05 13.51 -16.93
N ARG A 25 18.38 13.68 -16.93
CA ARG A 25 19.13 14.44 -15.91
C ARG A 25 18.58 15.84 -15.65
N SER A 26 18.11 16.53 -16.69
CA SER A 26 17.52 17.87 -16.55
C SER A 26 16.24 17.91 -15.72
N ALA A 27 15.56 16.78 -15.52
CA ALA A 27 14.37 16.67 -14.66
C ALA A 27 14.73 16.48 -13.17
N LEU A 28 16.01 16.29 -12.86
CA LEU A 28 16.53 16.03 -11.50
C LEU A 28 17.19 17.27 -10.87
N GLN A 29 17.12 18.43 -11.55
CA GLN A 29 17.82 19.66 -11.16
C GLN A 29 16.91 20.88 -11.35
N GLY A 30 17.17 21.94 -10.56
CA GLY A 30 16.52 23.24 -10.73
C GLY A 30 15.06 23.33 -10.26
N GLY A 31 14.52 22.26 -9.67
CA GLY A 31 13.21 22.25 -9.03
C GLY A 31 13.19 22.83 -7.62
N THR A 32 12.04 22.72 -6.95
CA THR A 32 11.78 23.23 -5.58
C THR A 32 11.64 22.13 -4.54
N LEU A 33 11.31 20.90 -4.95
CA LEU A 33 11.20 19.75 -4.06
C LEU A 33 12.54 19.04 -3.94
N ALA A 34 13.11 19.01 -2.75
CA ALA A 34 14.30 18.22 -2.46
C ALA A 34 13.93 16.74 -2.33
N ALA A 35 14.51 15.89 -3.18
CA ALA A 35 14.49 14.44 -2.98
C ALA A 35 15.64 14.07 -2.04
N THR A 36 15.33 13.51 -0.87
CA THR A 36 16.31 13.25 0.20
C THR A 36 16.34 11.77 0.52
N SER A 37 17.53 11.22 0.77
CA SER A 37 17.65 9.85 1.24
C SER A 37 17.54 9.76 2.76
N PRO A 38 16.75 8.83 3.33
CA PRO A 38 16.77 8.54 4.75
C PRO A 38 18.05 7.84 5.20
N ILE A 39 18.86 7.31 4.28
CA ILE A 39 20.10 6.58 4.59
C ILE A 39 21.14 7.50 5.22
N THR A 40 21.33 8.69 4.66
CA THR A 40 22.32 9.67 5.11
C THR A 40 21.70 10.99 5.55
N GLY A 41 20.46 11.28 5.12
CA GLY A 41 19.84 12.61 5.24
C GLY A 41 20.21 13.55 4.08
N GLU A 42 21.02 13.09 3.12
CA GLU A 42 21.49 13.92 2.01
C GLU A 42 20.44 14.09 0.91
N GLN A 43 20.48 15.27 0.28
CA GLN A 43 19.69 15.58 -0.90
C GLN A 43 20.29 14.89 -2.13
N LEU A 44 19.48 14.07 -2.79
CA LEU A 44 19.83 13.34 -4.01
C LEU A 44 19.57 14.16 -5.29
N ALA A 45 18.49 14.94 -5.31
CA ALA A 45 18.03 15.70 -6.48
C ALA A 45 17.08 16.85 -6.10
N MET A 46 16.82 17.76 -7.05
CA MET A 46 15.83 18.84 -6.95
C MET A 46 14.78 18.71 -8.04
N ILE A 47 13.54 18.42 -7.66
CA ILE A 47 12.45 18.06 -8.56
C ILE A 47 11.46 19.22 -8.71
N THR A 48 11.01 19.48 -9.93
CA THR A 48 10.01 20.52 -10.21
C THR A 48 8.64 20.08 -9.73
N GLU A 49 8.05 20.87 -8.85
CA GLU A 49 6.66 20.68 -8.41
C GLU A 49 5.68 21.23 -9.43
N GLN A 50 4.51 20.61 -9.49
CA GLN A 50 3.33 21.11 -10.20
C GLN A 50 2.42 21.84 -9.22
N GLY A 51 1.69 22.85 -9.71
CA GLY A 51 0.64 23.54 -8.95
C GLY A 51 -0.76 23.01 -9.31
N ALA A 52 -1.77 23.72 -8.81
CA ALA A 52 -3.18 23.41 -9.09
C ALA A 52 -3.53 23.50 -10.59
N GLU A 53 -2.97 24.48 -11.32
CA GLU A 53 -3.26 24.66 -12.74
C GLU A 53 -2.68 23.51 -13.59
N GLU A 54 -1.42 23.14 -13.37
CA GLU A 54 -0.79 22.02 -14.06
C GLU A 54 -1.49 20.70 -13.74
N THR A 55 -1.92 20.52 -12.49
CA THR A 55 -2.70 19.35 -12.04
C THR A 55 -4.02 19.26 -12.79
N THR A 56 -4.78 20.37 -12.84
CA THR A 56 -6.05 20.47 -13.57
C THR A 56 -5.87 20.19 -15.07
N ALA A 57 -4.77 20.66 -15.66
CA ALA A 57 -4.44 20.40 -17.06
C ALA A 57 -4.08 18.92 -17.30
N ALA A 58 -3.31 18.29 -16.40
CA ALA A 58 -2.95 16.88 -16.47
C ALA A 58 -4.18 15.97 -16.40
N ILE A 59 -5.14 16.27 -15.51
CA ILE A 59 -6.42 15.57 -15.43
C ILE A 59 -7.19 15.70 -16.75
N GLY A 60 -7.21 16.89 -17.36
CA GLY A 60 -7.81 17.11 -18.67
C GLY A 60 -7.21 16.24 -19.77
N ARG A 61 -5.87 16.13 -19.82
CA ARG A 61 -5.16 15.26 -20.76
C ARG A 61 -5.48 13.78 -20.51
N ALA A 62 -5.45 13.33 -19.26
CA ALA A 62 -5.79 11.96 -18.88
C ALA A 62 -7.25 11.60 -19.24
N GLN A 63 -8.18 12.55 -19.10
CA GLN A 63 -9.58 12.36 -19.51
C GLN A 63 -9.73 12.23 -21.03
N ALA A 64 -8.96 13.00 -21.81
CA ALA A 64 -8.94 12.86 -23.27
C ALA A 64 -8.37 11.49 -23.70
N ALA A 65 -7.31 11.03 -23.05
CA ALA A 65 -6.73 9.71 -23.27
C ALA A 65 -7.72 8.58 -22.92
N PHE A 66 -8.44 8.70 -21.81
CA PHE A 66 -9.47 7.75 -21.38
C PHE A 66 -10.55 7.51 -22.45
N LYS A 67 -11.00 8.56 -23.15
CA LYS A 67 -12.02 8.44 -24.20
C LYS A 67 -11.60 7.48 -25.31
N LYS A 68 -10.29 7.40 -25.62
CA LYS A 68 -9.70 6.47 -26.58
C LYS A 68 -9.43 5.11 -25.93
N TRP A 69 -8.83 5.10 -24.74
CA TRP A 69 -8.40 3.86 -24.09
C TRP A 69 -9.55 2.92 -23.73
N ARG A 70 -10.70 3.46 -23.30
CA ARG A 70 -11.87 2.65 -22.94
C ARG A 70 -12.45 1.83 -24.10
N THR A 71 -12.15 2.19 -25.35
CA THR A 71 -12.59 1.45 -26.55
C THR A 71 -11.57 0.44 -27.05
N VAL A 72 -10.32 0.49 -26.58
CA VAL A 72 -9.30 -0.53 -26.86
C VAL A 72 -9.73 -1.82 -26.16
N PRO A 73 -9.81 -2.99 -26.84
CA PRO A 73 -10.24 -4.24 -26.20
C PRO A 73 -9.40 -4.60 -24.98
N ALA A 74 -10.03 -5.08 -23.90
CA ALA A 74 -9.34 -5.38 -22.64
C ALA A 74 -8.11 -6.30 -22.82
N PRO A 75 -8.13 -7.36 -23.63
CA PRO A 75 -6.94 -8.18 -23.87
C PRO A 75 -5.78 -7.42 -24.52
N ARG A 76 -6.08 -6.43 -25.38
CA ARG A 76 -5.07 -5.55 -25.99
C ARG A 76 -4.53 -4.56 -24.95
N ARG A 77 -5.36 -4.06 -24.04
CA ARG A 77 -4.88 -3.27 -22.88
C ARG A 77 -3.98 -4.09 -21.95
N GLY A 78 -4.29 -5.38 -21.78
CA GLY A 78 -3.45 -6.34 -21.05
C GLY A 78 -2.05 -6.47 -21.64
N GLU A 79 -1.90 -6.40 -22.97
CA GLU A 79 -0.59 -6.47 -23.62
C GLU A 79 0.33 -5.28 -23.25
N LEU A 80 -0.21 -4.07 -23.06
CA LEU A 80 0.58 -2.94 -22.54
C LEU A 80 1.10 -3.24 -21.13
N VAL A 81 0.26 -3.80 -20.27
CA VAL A 81 0.64 -4.16 -18.89
C VAL A 81 1.65 -5.30 -18.86
N ARG A 82 1.55 -6.27 -19.78
CA ARG A 82 2.57 -7.30 -19.97
C ARG A 82 3.93 -6.69 -20.33
N LEU A 83 3.96 -5.74 -21.27
CA LEU A 83 5.18 -5.04 -21.67
C LEU A 83 5.77 -4.20 -20.52
N LEU A 84 4.93 -3.59 -19.68
CA LEU A 84 5.39 -2.96 -18.45
C LEU A 84 6.06 -3.98 -17.52
N GLY A 85 5.46 -5.16 -17.34
CA GLY A 85 6.09 -6.25 -16.58
C GLY A 85 7.48 -6.63 -17.11
N GLU A 86 7.67 -6.64 -18.44
CA GLU A 86 9.00 -6.88 -19.04
C GLU A 86 10.01 -5.77 -18.74
N GLU A 87 9.63 -4.49 -18.85
CA GLU A 87 10.52 -3.37 -18.47
C GLU A 87 10.90 -3.42 -16.99
N LEU A 88 9.95 -3.78 -16.13
CA LEU A 88 10.19 -3.93 -14.69
C LEU A 88 11.12 -5.11 -14.40
N ARG A 89 11.01 -6.23 -15.13
CA ARG A 89 11.95 -7.36 -15.01
C ARG A 89 13.36 -6.97 -15.44
N GLU A 90 13.49 -6.26 -16.56
CA GLU A 90 14.77 -5.77 -17.09
C GLU A 90 15.47 -4.84 -16.12
N HIS A 91 14.71 -3.98 -15.41
CA HIS A 91 15.22 -2.95 -14.51
C HIS A 91 14.99 -3.23 -13.02
N LYS A 92 14.72 -4.48 -12.64
CA LYS A 92 14.37 -4.85 -11.25
C LYS A 92 15.44 -4.43 -10.26
N GLU A 93 16.70 -4.71 -10.58
CA GLU A 93 17.84 -4.37 -9.71
C GLU A 93 17.99 -2.86 -9.55
N ASP A 94 17.83 -2.12 -10.64
CA ASP A 94 17.98 -0.66 -10.64
C ASP A 94 16.87 0.01 -9.82
N LEU A 95 15.60 -0.34 -10.10
CA LEU A 95 14.47 0.23 -9.39
C LEU A 95 14.45 -0.21 -7.92
N GLY A 96 14.80 -1.47 -7.62
CA GLY A 96 14.87 -1.97 -6.25
C GLY A 96 15.92 -1.25 -5.41
N LYS A 97 17.09 -0.95 -6.01
CA LYS A 97 18.12 -0.13 -5.36
C LYS A 97 17.63 1.31 -5.12
N LEU A 98 16.92 1.90 -6.08
CA LEU A 98 16.34 3.24 -5.91
C LEU A 98 15.28 3.28 -4.78
N VAL A 99 14.46 2.24 -4.68
CA VAL A 99 13.52 2.08 -3.57
C VAL A 99 14.26 2.05 -2.22
N SER A 100 15.37 1.33 -2.11
CA SER A 100 16.22 1.40 -0.92
C SER A 100 16.75 2.81 -0.65
N PHE A 101 17.14 3.55 -1.68
CA PHE A 101 17.71 4.89 -1.55
C PHE A 101 16.72 5.94 -1.06
N GLU A 102 15.46 5.90 -1.50
CA GLU A 102 14.43 6.87 -1.08
C GLU A 102 13.59 6.41 0.12
N ALA A 103 13.33 5.12 0.27
CA ALA A 103 12.46 4.61 1.34
C ALA A 103 13.24 4.02 2.53
N GLY A 104 14.56 3.84 2.41
CA GLY A 104 15.42 3.32 3.49
C GLY A 104 15.26 1.83 3.78
N LYS A 105 14.54 1.08 2.94
CA LYS A 105 14.38 -0.36 3.11
C LYS A 105 15.59 -1.14 2.62
N ILE A 106 15.84 -2.30 3.21
CA ILE A 106 16.96 -3.16 2.81
C ILE A 106 16.81 -3.62 1.35
N THR A 107 17.94 -3.89 0.68
CA THR A 107 17.96 -4.25 -0.75
C THR A 107 16.98 -5.36 -1.10
N SER A 108 16.89 -6.40 -0.27
CA SER A 108 15.96 -7.53 -0.51
C SER A 108 14.49 -7.10 -0.50
N GLU A 109 14.11 -6.15 0.35
CA GLU A 109 12.75 -5.58 0.37
C GLU A 109 12.52 -4.62 -0.81
N GLY A 110 13.54 -3.85 -1.23
CA GLY A 110 13.47 -3.04 -2.45
C GLY A 110 13.23 -3.90 -3.70
N LEU A 111 13.99 -4.99 -3.83
CA LEU A 111 13.82 -5.98 -4.91
C LEU A 111 12.48 -6.72 -4.80
N GLY A 112 12.04 -7.03 -3.58
CA GLY A 112 10.75 -7.66 -3.31
C GLY A 112 9.59 -6.76 -3.75
N GLU A 113 9.63 -5.48 -3.42
CA GLU A 113 8.59 -4.53 -3.84
C GLU A 113 8.48 -4.41 -5.36
N VAL A 114 9.61 -4.37 -6.08
CA VAL A 114 9.59 -4.37 -7.55
C VAL A 114 9.08 -5.71 -8.11
N GLN A 115 9.35 -6.82 -7.42
CA GLN A 115 8.75 -8.11 -7.78
C GLN A 115 7.22 -8.08 -7.65
N GLU A 116 6.67 -7.45 -6.61
CA GLU A 116 5.22 -7.29 -6.47
C GLU A 116 4.61 -6.50 -7.64
N MET A 117 5.33 -5.51 -8.18
CA MET A 117 4.90 -4.79 -9.39
C MET A 117 4.85 -5.70 -10.62
N ILE A 118 5.84 -6.58 -10.78
CA ILE A 118 5.90 -7.56 -11.86
C ILE A 118 4.75 -8.56 -11.73
N ASP A 119 4.53 -9.06 -10.53
CA ASP A 119 3.52 -10.09 -10.25
C ASP A 119 2.10 -9.55 -10.46
N ILE A 120 1.82 -8.30 -10.05
CA ILE A 120 0.51 -7.69 -10.34
C ILE A 120 0.31 -7.39 -11.83
N CYS A 121 1.39 -7.12 -12.59
CA CYS A 121 1.27 -7.00 -14.04
C CYS A 121 0.81 -8.33 -14.65
N ASP A 122 1.41 -9.45 -14.26
CA ASP A 122 1.00 -10.79 -14.74
C ASP A 122 -0.44 -11.13 -14.33
N PHE A 123 -0.82 -10.83 -13.08
CA PHE A 123 -2.18 -11.01 -12.60
C PHE A 123 -3.18 -10.18 -13.42
N ALA A 124 -2.88 -8.91 -13.67
CA ALA A 124 -3.70 -8.01 -14.47
C ALA A 124 -3.82 -8.45 -15.94
N VAL A 125 -2.76 -9.04 -16.52
CA VAL A 125 -2.82 -9.68 -17.84
C VAL A 125 -3.85 -10.79 -17.86
N GLY A 126 -3.89 -11.65 -16.83
CA GLY A 126 -4.95 -12.64 -16.65
C GLY A 126 -6.34 -12.00 -16.57
N LEU A 127 -6.50 -11.01 -15.70
CA LEU A 127 -7.76 -10.26 -15.53
C LEU A 127 -8.28 -9.62 -16.82
N SER A 128 -7.39 -9.21 -17.73
CA SER A 128 -7.74 -8.56 -19.00
C SER A 128 -8.63 -9.42 -19.92
N ARG A 129 -8.71 -10.74 -19.66
CA ARG A 129 -9.60 -11.70 -20.34
C ARG A 129 -10.77 -12.18 -19.48
N GLN A 130 -10.89 -11.68 -18.25
CA GLN A 130 -11.93 -12.03 -17.31
C GLN A 130 -12.96 -10.89 -17.23
N LEU A 131 -12.67 -9.87 -16.41
CA LEU A 131 -13.56 -8.74 -16.08
C LEU A 131 -15.04 -9.16 -16.05
N TYR A 132 -15.31 -10.27 -15.34
CA TYR A 132 -16.56 -11.01 -15.49
C TYR A 132 -17.76 -10.21 -14.99
N GLY A 133 -18.77 -10.13 -15.85
CA GLY A 133 -20.14 -9.80 -15.46
C GLY A 133 -20.95 -11.05 -15.13
N LEU A 134 -22.27 -10.97 -15.28
CA LEU A 134 -23.18 -12.09 -15.07
C LEU A 134 -24.20 -12.18 -16.21
N THR A 135 -24.69 -13.39 -16.47
CA THR A 135 -25.94 -13.60 -17.19
C THR A 135 -26.97 -14.10 -16.18
N ILE A 136 -28.15 -13.48 -16.17
CA ILE A 136 -29.14 -13.66 -15.10
C ILE A 136 -30.47 -14.02 -15.74
N ALA A 137 -31.13 -15.06 -15.24
CA ALA A 137 -32.48 -15.40 -15.67
C ALA A 137 -33.44 -14.22 -15.40
N THR A 138 -34.39 -14.00 -16.31
CA THR A 138 -35.41 -12.95 -16.16
C THR A 138 -36.79 -13.58 -16.10
N GLU A 139 -37.65 -13.03 -15.24
CA GLU A 139 -39.06 -13.43 -15.10
C GLU A 139 -39.92 -13.04 -16.31
N ARG A 140 -39.41 -12.20 -17.21
CA ARG A 140 -40.15 -11.64 -18.34
C ARG A 140 -40.00 -12.55 -19.58
N PRO A 141 -41.08 -13.15 -20.12
CA PRO A 141 -41.00 -13.90 -21.36
C PRO A 141 -40.43 -13.05 -22.51
N GLY A 142 -39.57 -13.65 -23.35
CA GLY A 142 -38.96 -12.96 -24.48
C GLY A 142 -37.99 -11.83 -24.12
N HIS A 143 -37.42 -11.88 -22.90
CA HIS A 143 -36.38 -10.97 -22.45
C HIS A 143 -35.11 -11.73 -22.06
N ARG A 144 -33.98 -11.02 -21.99
CA ARG A 144 -32.71 -11.49 -21.43
C ARG A 144 -32.18 -10.45 -20.46
N MET A 145 -31.65 -10.87 -19.31
CA MET A 145 -30.98 -9.98 -18.36
C MET A 145 -29.50 -10.32 -18.23
N MET A 146 -28.66 -9.30 -18.06
CA MET A 146 -27.23 -9.45 -17.81
C MET A 146 -26.71 -8.31 -16.94
N GLU A 147 -25.55 -8.55 -16.35
CA GLU A 147 -24.73 -7.55 -15.70
C GLU A 147 -23.43 -7.38 -16.48
N THR A 148 -23.05 -6.14 -16.80
CA THR A 148 -21.80 -5.80 -17.48
C THR A 148 -20.98 -4.81 -16.69
N TRP A 149 -19.66 -4.84 -16.92
CA TRP A 149 -18.71 -3.90 -16.32
C TRP A 149 -18.07 -3.02 -17.37
N HIS A 150 -17.95 -1.72 -17.07
CA HIS A 150 -17.39 -0.73 -17.99
C HIS A 150 -16.35 0.14 -17.29
N SER A 151 -15.37 0.62 -18.05
CA SER A 151 -14.34 1.55 -17.57
C SER A 151 -14.99 2.80 -16.97
N THR A 152 -14.40 3.31 -15.88
CA THR A 152 -15.00 4.38 -15.07
C THR A 152 -14.48 5.75 -15.48
N GLY A 153 -13.19 5.92 -15.75
CA GLY A 153 -12.63 7.24 -16.08
C GLY A 153 -11.15 7.38 -15.73
N VAL A 154 -10.79 8.59 -15.30
CA VAL A 154 -9.48 8.87 -14.68
C VAL A 154 -9.50 8.32 -13.25
N VAL A 155 -8.46 7.58 -12.89
CA VAL A 155 -8.21 7.12 -11.51
C VAL A 155 -7.09 7.97 -10.94
N GLY A 156 -7.40 8.70 -9.86
CA GLY A 156 -6.38 9.40 -9.07
C GLY A 156 -5.74 8.44 -8.09
N VAL A 157 -4.41 8.36 -8.08
CA VAL A 157 -3.65 7.53 -7.15
C VAL A 157 -2.81 8.44 -6.26
N ILE A 158 -2.95 8.32 -4.95
CA ILE A 158 -2.12 9.00 -3.96
C ILE A 158 -1.41 7.92 -3.15
N SER A 159 -0.07 7.85 -3.25
CA SER A 159 0.72 6.81 -2.58
C SER A 159 1.59 7.38 -1.47
N ALA A 160 1.90 6.52 -0.49
CA ALA A 160 2.78 6.84 0.63
C ALA A 160 4.27 6.57 0.28
N PHE A 161 5.18 6.98 1.17
CA PHE A 161 6.63 6.85 0.97
C PHE A 161 7.16 5.42 1.15
N ASN A 162 6.46 4.60 1.93
CA ASN A 162 7.00 3.35 2.47
C ASN A 162 6.90 2.17 1.49
N PHE A 163 5.93 2.22 0.57
CA PHE A 163 5.84 1.34 -0.60
C PHE A 163 5.65 2.24 -1.83
N PRO A 164 6.73 2.95 -2.24
CA PRO A 164 6.62 4.03 -3.20
C PRO A 164 6.32 3.55 -4.63
N VAL A 165 6.45 2.26 -4.93
CA VAL A 165 6.22 1.72 -6.28
C VAL A 165 5.15 0.62 -6.34
N ALA A 166 5.04 -0.24 -5.32
CA ALA A 166 4.08 -1.34 -5.32
C ALA A 166 2.63 -0.85 -5.29
N VAL A 167 2.28 0.06 -4.38
CA VAL A 167 0.92 0.61 -4.24
C VAL A 167 0.44 1.25 -5.55
N TRP A 168 1.31 2.01 -6.21
CA TRP A 168 1.00 2.56 -7.53
C TRP A 168 0.77 1.45 -8.55
N SER A 169 1.66 0.45 -8.60
CA SER A 169 1.56 -0.64 -9.57
C SER A 169 0.27 -1.45 -9.41
N TRP A 170 -0.19 -1.67 -8.17
CA TRP A 170 -1.45 -2.35 -7.88
C TRP A 170 -2.63 -1.63 -8.50
N ASN A 171 -2.68 -0.32 -8.30
CA ASN A 171 -3.73 0.53 -8.85
C ASN A 171 -3.61 0.70 -10.37
N ALA A 172 -2.40 0.92 -10.86
CA ALA A 172 -2.15 1.25 -12.25
C ALA A 172 -2.39 0.06 -13.18
N ALA A 173 -1.85 -1.12 -12.84
CA ALA A 173 -2.04 -2.34 -13.62
C ALA A 173 -3.53 -2.67 -13.78
N LEU A 174 -4.29 -2.68 -12.67
CA LEU A 174 -5.74 -2.90 -12.68
C LEU A 174 -6.47 -1.78 -13.45
N SER A 175 -6.12 -0.52 -13.24
CA SER A 175 -6.73 0.62 -13.94
C SER A 175 -6.56 0.51 -15.45
N PHE A 176 -5.35 0.21 -15.93
CA PHE A 176 -5.08 0.11 -17.36
C PHE A 176 -5.85 -1.04 -18.01
N VAL A 177 -5.88 -2.24 -17.41
CA VAL A 177 -6.65 -3.37 -17.98
C VAL A 177 -8.15 -3.13 -17.90
N CYS A 178 -8.63 -2.43 -16.86
CA CYS A 178 -10.02 -1.97 -16.74
C CYS A 178 -10.39 -0.86 -17.74
N GLY A 179 -9.42 -0.30 -18.47
CA GLY A 179 -9.64 0.74 -19.49
C GLY A 179 -9.70 2.16 -18.95
N ASN A 180 -9.12 2.40 -17.78
CA ASN A 180 -8.98 3.71 -17.15
C ASN A 180 -7.62 4.34 -17.48
N THR A 181 -7.49 5.64 -17.22
CA THR A 181 -6.20 6.34 -17.18
C THR A 181 -5.84 6.69 -15.74
N VAL A 182 -4.57 6.98 -15.48
CA VAL A 182 -4.04 7.20 -14.13
C VAL A 182 -3.41 8.59 -14.01
N VAL A 183 -3.78 9.30 -12.95
CA VAL A 183 -3.07 10.50 -12.48
C VAL A 183 -2.51 10.18 -11.10
N TRP A 184 -1.19 10.11 -10.99
CA TRP A 184 -0.49 9.67 -9.79
C TRP A 184 0.19 10.85 -9.08
N LYS A 185 -0.16 11.08 -7.82
CA LYS A 185 0.55 11.97 -6.89
C LYS A 185 1.33 11.13 -5.88
N PRO A 186 2.62 10.83 -6.11
CA PRO A 186 3.45 10.09 -5.17
C PRO A 186 3.75 10.92 -3.92
N SER A 187 4.13 10.29 -2.82
CA SER A 187 4.65 10.99 -1.65
C SER A 187 5.80 11.93 -2.04
N GLU A 188 5.78 13.16 -1.50
CA GLU A 188 6.86 14.13 -1.64
C GLU A 188 8.20 13.65 -1.05
N LYS A 189 8.18 12.58 -0.24
CA LYS A 189 9.37 11.92 0.31
C LYS A 189 9.99 10.85 -0.61
N SER A 190 9.33 10.51 -1.72
CA SER A 190 9.81 9.48 -2.65
C SER A 190 9.52 9.85 -4.12
N PRO A 191 9.90 11.04 -4.60
CA PRO A 191 9.62 11.48 -5.96
C PRO A 191 10.39 10.71 -7.05
N LEU A 192 11.61 10.23 -6.79
CA LEU A 192 12.49 9.64 -7.81
C LEU A 192 11.99 8.28 -8.27
N THR A 193 11.60 7.42 -7.35
CA THR A 193 10.98 6.11 -7.60
C THR A 193 9.75 6.23 -8.49
N ALA A 194 8.95 7.29 -8.32
CA ALA A 194 7.81 7.57 -9.18
C ALA A 194 8.20 8.01 -10.59
N MET A 195 9.22 8.87 -10.71
CA MET A 195 9.75 9.30 -12.01
C MET A 195 10.38 8.13 -12.78
N ALA A 196 11.11 7.25 -12.10
CA ALA A 196 11.69 6.04 -12.67
C ALA A 196 10.60 5.08 -13.17
N SER A 197 9.58 4.83 -12.34
CA SER A 197 8.44 3.97 -12.72
C SER A 197 7.68 4.53 -13.93
N ALA A 198 7.51 5.85 -14.01
CA ALA A 198 6.90 6.50 -15.17
C ALA A 198 7.77 6.38 -16.43
N ALA A 199 9.10 6.52 -16.32
CA ALA A 199 9.99 6.36 -17.46
C ALA A 199 9.96 4.92 -18.02
N LEU A 200 9.92 3.91 -17.15
CA LEU A 200 9.74 2.51 -17.55
C LEU A 200 8.37 2.27 -18.20
N PHE A 201 7.30 2.91 -17.68
CA PHE A 201 5.99 2.87 -18.33
C PHE A 201 6.01 3.48 -19.73
N GLU A 202 6.67 4.63 -19.93
CA GLU A 202 6.80 5.24 -21.27
C GLU A 202 7.59 4.35 -22.25
N ARG A 203 8.58 3.57 -21.78
CA ARG A 203 9.26 2.56 -22.60
C ARG A 203 8.30 1.44 -23.03
N ALA A 204 7.46 0.95 -22.12
CA ALA A 204 6.43 -0.03 -22.44
C ALA A 204 5.39 0.52 -23.44
N VAL A 205 4.97 1.78 -23.29
CA VAL A 205 4.08 2.47 -24.24
C VAL A 205 4.72 2.56 -25.62
N ALA A 206 6.01 2.93 -25.71
CA ALA A 206 6.74 2.98 -26.98
C ALA A 206 6.82 1.60 -27.67
N LYS A 207 7.01 0.52 -26.91
CA LYS A 207 6.97 -0.86 -27.44
C LYS A 207 5.57 -1.29 -27.86
N PHE A 208 4.52 -0.78 -27.20
CA PHE A 208 3.13 -1.16 -27.47
C PHE A 208 2.57 -0.54 -28.76
N GLY A 209 2.98 0.70 -29.07
CA GLY A 209 2.62 1.43 -30.29
C GLY A 209 1.35 2.29 -30.16
N ASP A 210 0.83 2.70 -31.31
CA ASP A 210 -0.17 3.79 -31.45
C ASP A 210 -1.54 3.53 -30.78
N ASP A 211 -1.82 2.28 -30.40
CA ASP A 211 -3.04 1.94 -29.66
C ASP A 211 -3.05 2.55 -28.24
N ALA A 212 -1.88 2.83 -27.65
CA ALA A 212 -1.77 3.52 -26.38
C ALA A 212 -1.88 5.04 -26.60
N PRO A 213 -2.95 5.70 -26.12
CA PRO A 213 -3.04 7.14 -26.24
C PRO A 213 -1.98 7.83 -25.38
N ALA A 214 -1.42 8.93 -25.87
CA ALA A 214 -0.57 9.78 -25.03
C ALA A 214 -1.31 10.19 -23.75
N ASN A 215 -0.60 10.30 -22.63
CA ASN A 215 -1.14 10.66 -21.30
C ASN A 215 -2.03 9.58 -20.65
N LEU A 216 -1.77 8.29 -20.90
CA LEU A 216 -2.36 7.19 -20.11
C LEU A 216 -1.98 7.29 -18.62
N LEU A 217 -0.74 7.70 -18.35
CA LEU A 217 -0.19 8.01 -17.03
C LEU A 217 0.20 9.49 -16.99
N GLN A 218 -0.10 10.17 -15.90
CA GLN A 218 0.47 11.46 -15.52
C GLN A 218 1.01 11.33 -14.10
N VAL A 219 2.27 11.71 -13.87
CA VAL A 219 2.85 11.79 -12.52
C VAL A 219 2.97 13.25 -12.13
N LEU A 220 2.44 13.60 -10.96
CA LEU A 220 2.38 14.95 -10.44
C LEU A 220 3.15 15.03 -9.13
N GLN A 221 4.32 15.65 -9.18
CA GLN A 221 5.16 15.97 -8.04
C GLN A 221 4.67 17.25 -7.38
N GLY A 222 4.53 17.23 -6.06
CA GLY A 222 4.14 18.41 -5.30
C GLY A 222 3.47 18.05 -3.99
N GLY A 223 3.33 19.03 -3.10
CA GLY A 223 2.77 18.85 -1.76
C GLY A 223 1.24 18.70 -1.72
N ARG A 224 0.64 19.35 -0.72
CA ARG A 224 -0.79 19.23 -0.39
C ARG A 224 -1.72 19.76 -1.49
N GLU A 225 -1.37 20.87 -2.13
CA GLU A 225 -2.22 21.54 -3.13
C GLU A 225 -2.52 20.64 -4.34
N VAL A 226 -1.51 19.93 -4.86
CA VAL A 226 -1.67 18.94 -5.95
C VAL A 226 -2.65 17.83 -5.52
N GLY A 227 -2.47 17.31 -4.30
CA GLY A 227 -3.33 16.27 -3.75
C GLY A 227 -4.79 16.72 -3.61
N GLU A 228 -5.03 17.92 -3.05
CA GLU A 228 -6.38 18.48 -2.90
C GLU A 228 -7.03 18.74 -4.25
N THR A 229 -6.30 19.31 -5.20
CA THR A 229 -6.78 19.56 -6.57
C THR A 229 -7.21 18.24 -7.24
N LEU A 230 -6.40 17.18 -7.12
CA LEU A 230 -6.74 15.86 -7.66
C LEU A 230 -7.98 15.26 -6.97
N VAL A 231 -8.08 15.40 -5.65
CA VAL A 231 -9.18 14.87 -4.84
C VAL A 231 -10.50 15.56 -5.16
N ASP A 232 -10.51 16.86 -5.43
CA ASP A 232 -11.74 17.63 -5.66
C ASP A 232 -12.24 17.62 -7.11
N ASP A 233 -11.41 17.22 -8.07
CA ASP A 233 -11.78 17.29 -9.48
C ASP A 233 -12.88 16.28 -9.85
N THR A 234 -14.02 16.79 -10.31
CA THR A 234 -15.19 16.00 -10.71
C THR A 234 -14.95 15.06 -11.90
N ARG A 235 -13.87 15.27 -12.67
CA ARG A 235 -13.48 14.40 -13.79
C ARG A 235 -12.76 13.13 -13.33
N VAL A 236 -12.42 13.03 -12.04
CA VAL A 236 -11.72 11.90 -11.43
C VAL A 236 -12.71 11.08 -10.59
N PRO A 237 -13.44 10.12 -11.18
CA PRO A 237 -14.51 9.39 -10.50
C PRO A 237 -14.01 8.42 -9.42
N VAL A 238 -12.74 8.02 -9.43
CA VAL A 238 -12.15 7.12 -8.44
C VAL A 238 -10.85 7.73 -7.90
N ILE A 239 -10.73 7.81 -6.58
CA ILE A 239 -9.48 8.13 -5.89
C ILE A 239 -9.07 6.90 -5.09
N SER A 240 -7.92 6.30 -5.43
CA SER A 240 -7.20 5.43 -4.49
C SER A 240 -6.22 6.27 -3.69
N ALA A 241 -6.33 6.22 -2.37
CA ALA A 241 -5.47 6.97 -1.48
C ALA A 241 -4.95 6.09 -0.35
N THR A 242 -3.62 5.93 -0.35
CA THR A 242 -2.88 5.19 0.66
C THR A 242 -2.13 6.15 1.57
N GLY A 243 -2.27 6.01 2.89
CA GLY A 243 -1.56 6.87 3.84
C GLY A 243 -2.13 6.83 5.25
N SER A 244 -1.94 7.91 6.02
CA SER A 244 -2.42 7.96 7.41
C SER A 244 -3.95 8.03 7.52
N THR A 245 -4.51 7.54 8.63
CA THR A 245 -5.94 7.72 8.97
C THR A 245 -6.38 9.19 8.94
N ARG A 246 -5.49 10.12 9.34
CA ARG A 246 -5.72 11.58 9.26
C ARG A 246 -5.96 12.05 7.82
N MET A 247 -5.26 11.48 6.84
CA MET A 247 -5.46 11.77 5.42
C MET A 247 -6.82 11.24 4.97
N GLY A 248 -7.19 10.01 5.33
CA GLY A 248 -8.47 9.41 4.96
C GLY A 248 -9.69 10.19 5.45
N ARG A 249 -9.64 10.73 6.68
CA ARG A 249 -10.67 11.62 7.24
C ARG A 249 -10.89 12.91 6.43
N GLN A 250 -9.94 13.29 5.59
CA GLN A 250 -10.04 14.46 4.71
C GLN A 250 -10.43 14.05 3.29
N VAL A 251 -9.80 13.01 2.74
CA VAL A 251 -10.04 12.57 1.36
C VAL A 251 -11.43 11.96 1.19
N GLY A 252 -11.83 11.02 2.05
CA GLY A 252 -13.11 10.31 1.92
C GLY A 252 -14.31 11.25 1.82
N PRO A 253 -14.51 12.17 2.78
CA PRO A 253 -15.63 13.11 2.74
C PRO A 253 -15.63 14.03 1.52
N ARG A 254 -14.46 14.52 1.08
CA ARG A 254 -14.35 15.40 -0.10
C ARG A 254 -14.73 14.69 -1.39
N VAL A 255 -14.26 13.45 -1.57
CA VAL A 255 -14.64 12.62 -2.72
C VAL A 255 -16.14 12.32 -2.70
N ALA A 256 -16.69 12.01 -1.52
CA ALA A 256 -18.12 11.73 -1.35
C ALA A 256 -19.00 12.96 -1.66
N GLN A 257 -18.58 14.18 -1.30
CA GLN A 257 -19.31 15.43 -1.60
C GLN A 257 -19.60 15.62 -3.09
N ARG A 258 -18.73 15.10 -3.96
CA ARG A 258 -18.87 15.14 -5.42
C ARG A 258 -19.28 13.80 -6.04
N PHE A 259 -19.79 12.87 -5.22
CA PHE A 259 -20.24 11.52 -5.62
C PHE A 259 -19.15 10.66 -6.30
N GLY A 260 -17.88 10.89 -5.97
CA GLY A 260 -16.79 10.02 -6.39
C GLY A 260 -16.70 8.76 -5.53
N LYS A 261 -15.91 7.77 -5.99
CA LYS A 261 -15.56 6.56 -5.24
C LYS A 261 -14.18 6.71 -4.62
N SER A 262 -14.03 6.29 -3.37
CA SER A 262 -12.73 6.20 -2.70
C SER A 262 -12.34 4.76 -2.48
N ILE A 263 -11.08 4.43 -2.75
CA ILE A 263 -10.39 3.24 -2.26
C ILE A 263 -9.43 3.76 -1.19
N LEU A 264 -9.74 3.52 0.08
CA LEU A 264 -8.96 4.08 1.19
C LEU A 264 -8.17 2.95 1.86
N GLU A 265 -6.85 3.03 1.74
CA GLU A 265 -5.89 2.12 2.38
C GLU A 265 -5.10 2.90 3.44
N LEU A 266 -5.65 2.95 4.65
CA LEU A 266 -5.14 3.83 5.70
C LEU A 266 -4.28 3.07 6.72
N GLY A 267 -3.93 3.74 7.82
CA GLY A 267 -3.04 3.20 8.85
C GLY A 267 -3.51 1.87 9.45
N GLY A 268 -2.53 1.10 9.95
CA GLY A 268 -2.74 -0.18 10.60
C GLY A 268 -2.17 -0.19 12.02
N ASN A 269 -2.94 -0.75 12.97
CA ASN A 269 -2.46 -1.04 14.33
C ASN A 269 -2.54 -2.55 14.59
N ASN A 270 -1.77 -3.28 13.78
CA ASN A 270 -1.89 -4.72 13.62
C ASN A 270 -1.38 -5.47 14.84
N ALA A 271 -1.98 -6.61 15.09
CA ALA A 271 -1.74 -7.37 16.29
C ALA A 271 -1.69 -8.88 16.05
N ALA A 272 -0.93 -9.57 16.89
CA ALA A 272 -0.82 -11.02 16.89
C ALA A 272 -1.17 -11.57 18.27
N ILE A 273 -2.11 -12.52 18.31
CA ILE A 273 -2.41 -13.32 19.51
C ILE A 273 -1.46 -14.51 19.55
N VAL A 274 -0.85 -14.78 20.70
CA VAL A 274 -0.03 -15.99 20.92
C VAL A 274 -0.69 -16.85 21.99
N SER A 275 -1.15 -18.04 21.57
CA SER A 275 -1.82 -19.02 22.42
C SER A 275 -0.86 -19.86 23.28
N PRO A 276 -1.36 -20.61 24.27
CA PRO A 276 -0.56 -21.58 25.02
C PRO A 276 0.09 -22.66 24.15
N THR A 277 -0.54 -22.99 23.02
CA THR A 277 -0.13 -24.11 22.14
C THR A 277 0.74 -23.66 20.96
N ALA A 278 1.10 -22.38 20.91
CA ALA A 278 1.91 -21.81 19.85
C ALA A 278 3.29 -22.49 19.76
N ASP A 279 3.76 -22.75 18.53
CA ASP A 279 5.17 -23.03 18.30
C ASP A 279 5.98 -21.75 18.59
N LEU A 280 6.70 -21.74 19.72
CA LEU A 280 7.42 -20.56 20.17
C LEU A 280 8.61 -20.19 19.28
N ASP A 281 9.20 -21.14 18.55
CA ASP A 281 10.31 -20.86 17.65
C ASP A 281 9.82 -20.21 16.36
N LEU A 282 8.72 -20.71 15.81
CA LEU A 282 8.01 -20.07 14.70
C LEU A 282 7.52 -18.68 15.11
N THR A 283 6.85 -18.59 16.25
CA THR A 283 6.30 -17.34 16.78
C THR A 283 7.38 -16.30 16.98
N LEU A 284 8.52 -16.65 17.60
CA LEU A 284 9.64 -15.75 17.82
C LEU A 284 10.11 -15.10 16.51
N ARG A 285 10.29 -15.91 15.45
CA ARG A 285 10.74 -15.43 14.14
C ARG A 285 9.67 -14.58 13.45
N GLY A 286 8.43 -15.05 13.45
CA GLY A 286 7.29 -14.37 12.82
C GLY A 286 7.03 -13.00 13.44
N VAL A 287 7.02 -12.92 14.77
CA VAL A 287 6.85 -11.67 15.53
C VAL A 287 8.02 -10.73 15.29
N ALA A 288 9.26 -11.20 15.45
CA ALA A 288 10.46 -10.38 15.27
C ALA A 288 10.53 -9.74 13.88
N PHE A 289 10.31 -10.52 12.83
CA PHE A 289 10.32 -10.00 11.45
C PHE A 289 9.17 -9.00 11.21
N SER A 290 7.95 -9.33 11.63
CA SER A 290 6.78 -8.51 11.35
C SER A 290 6.77 -7.17 12.11
N ALA A 291 7.45 -7.11 13.26
CA ALA A 291 7.50 -5.91 14.08
C ALA A 291 8.71 -5.01 13.77
N MET A 292 9.87 -5.59 13.45
CA MET A 292 11.10 -4.83 13.20
C MET A 292 11.34 -4.53 11.71
N GLY A 293 10.87 -5.39 10.80
CA GLY A 293 11.09 -5.26 9.35
C GLY A 293 10.68 -3.89 8.81
N THR A 294 11.43 -3.38 7.83
CA THR A 294 11.27 -2.03 7.28
C THR A 294 11.27 -0.92 8.35
N ALA A 295 12.00 -1.13 9.45
CA ALA A 295 11.99 -0.25 10.63
C ALA A 295 10.57 0.06 11.14
N GLY A 296 9.65 -0.92 11.06
CA GLY A 296 8.27 -0.76 11.52
C GLY A 296 7.40 0.17 10.66
N GLN A 297 7.87 0.53 9.46
CA GLN A 297 7.20 1.46 8.54
C GLN A 297 6.37 0.75 7.46
N ARG A 298 5.86 -0.45 7.72
CA ARG A 298 4.80 -1.06 6.91
C ARG A 298 3.44 -0.67 7.47
N CYS A 299 2.42 -0.56 6.61
CA CYS A 299 1.04 -0.49 7.08
C CYS A 299 0.66 -1.77 7.86
N THR A 300 1.25 -2.91 7.48
CA THR A 300 1.07 -4.24 8.11
C THR A 300 2.05 -4.55 9.24
N THR A 301 2.85 -3.59 9.72
CA THR A 301 3.78 -3.82 10.84
C THR A 301 3.03 -4.36 12.06
N LEU A 302 3.58 -5.39 12.69
CA LEU A 302 3.08 -5.88 13.97
C LEU A 302 3.40 -4.88 15.08
N ARG A 303 2.38 -4.25 15.67
CA ARG A 303 2.54 -3.22 16.70
C ARG A 303 2.09 -3.67 18.08
N ARG A 304 1.19 -4.66 18.16
CA ARG A 304 0.72 -5.21 19.45
C ARG A 304 0.87 -6.73 19.46
N LEU A 305 1.43 -7.27 20.54
CA LEU A 305 1.54 -8.70 20.80
C LEU A 305 0.68 -9.04 22.01
N ILE A 306 -0.36 -9.85 21.80
CA ILE A 306 -1.32 -10.26 22.83
C ILE A 306 -0.94 -11.68 23.24
N THR A 307 -0.23 -11.82 24.36
CA THR A 307 0.46 -13.06 24.74
C THR A 307 -0.20 -13.71 25.94
N HIS A 308 -0.48 -15.02 25.86
CA HIS A 308 -1.07 -15.74 26.99
C HIS A 308 -0.09 -15.80 28.17
N ASP A 309 -0.60 -15.65 29.39
CA ASP A 309 0.23 -15.56 30.61
C ASP A 309 1.17 -16.78 30.78
N SER A 310 0.70 -17.98 30.46
CA SER A 310 1.46 -19.24 30.62
C SER A 310 2.73 -19.35 29.77
N ILE A 311 2.87 -18.55 28.70
CA ILE A 311 4.04 -18.58 27.81
C ILE A 311 4.84 -17.28 27.83
N TYR A 312 4.38 -16.27 28.58
CA TYR A 312 4.99 -14.95 28.59
C TYR A 312 6.47 -15.01 28.97
N ASP A 313 6.78 -15.66 30.09
CA ASP A 313 8.14 -15.76 30.62
C ASP A 313 9.05 -16.62 29.75
N ALA A 314 8.49 -17.46 28.86
CA ALA A 314 9.24 -18.24 27.89
C ALA A 314 9.53 -17.45 26.59
N LEU A 315 8.62 -16.58 26.15
CA LEU A 315 8.71 -15.89 24.86
C LEU A 315 9.33 -14.49 24.97
N ILE A 316 8.87 -13.66 25.90
CA ILE A 316 9.21 -12.22 25.94
C ILE A 316 10.71 -11.98 26.18
N PRO A 317 11.40 -12.69 27.11
CA PRO A 317 12.85 -12.55 27.26
C PRO A 317 13.64 -12.91 25.99
N ARG A 318 13.14 -13.89 25.20
CA ARG A 318 13.76 -14.28 23.92
C ARG A 318 13.59 -13.20 22.87
N LEU A 319 12.41 -12.56 22.82
CA LEU A 319 12.15 -11.42 21.93
C LEU A 319 13.04 -10.22 22.29
N ILE A 320 13.14 -9.85 23.56
CA ILE A 320 14.03 -8.77 24.03
C ILE A 320 15.47 -9.03 23.58
N LYS A 321 15.96 -10.28 23.74
CA LYS A 321 17.30 -10.66 23.27
C LYS A 321 17.45 -10.55 21.75
N ALA A 322 16.44 -10.97 20.98
CA ALA A 322 16.45 -10.86 19.52
C ALA A 322 16.54 -9.38 19.08
N TYR A 323 15.70 -8.52 19.66
CA TYR A 323 15.69 -7.07 19.44
C TYR A 323 17.04 -6.42 19.78
N ALA A 324 17.69 -6.88 20.85
CA ALA A 324 19.02 -6.40 21.24
C ALA A 324 20.14 -6.79 20.25
N SER A 325 19.94 -7.86 19.47
CA SER A 325 20.97 -8.45 18.60
C SER A 325 20.83 -8.09 17.12
N VAL A 326 19.73 -7.45 16.73
CA VAL A 326 19.41 -7.16 15.33
C VAL A 326 20.45 -6.21 14.71
N LYS A 327 20.80 -6.45 13.44
CA LYS A 327 21.74 -5.62 12.70
C LYS A 327 21.04 -4.42 12.10
N ILE A 328 21.42 -3.23 12.59
CA ILE A 328 20.95 -1.93 12.13
C ILE A 328 22.11 -1.28 11.39
N GLY A 329 21.87 -0.75 10.19
CA GLY A 329 22.93 -0.19 9.36
C GLY A 329 22.43 0.26 8.01
N VAL A 330 23.37 0.57 7.12
CA VAL A 330 23.07 1.02 5.76
C VAL A 330 22.27 -0.07 5.03
N PRO A 331 21.09 0.25 4.45
CA PRO A 331 20.19 -0.76 3.88
C PRO A 331 20.76 -1.57 2.71
N THR A 332 21.80 -1.07 2.04
CA THR A 332 22.46 -1.77 0.93
C THR A 332 23.54 -2.76 1.34
N GLU A 333 23.87 -2.84 2.63
CA GLU A 333 24.79 -3.85 3.14
C GLU A 333 24.06 -5.17 3.40
N ASP A 334 24.58 -6.27 2.89
CA ASP A 334 23.93 -7.61 2.97
C ASP A 334 23.66 -8.07 4.41
N SER A 335 24.40 -7.55 5.40
CA SER A 335 24.24 -7.92 6.81
C SER A 335 23.16 -7.12 7.54
N THR A 336 22.69 -6.03 6.95
CA THR A 336 21.68 -5.15 7.54
C THR A 336 20.31 -5.80 7.49
N LEU A 337 19.60 -5.79 8.62
CA LEU A 337 18.20 -6.20 8.69
C LEU A 337 17.27 -5.00 8.82
N ILE A 338 17.70 -3.95 9.54
CA ILE A 338 16.89 -2.77 9.83
C ILE A 338 17.59 -1.52 9.32
N GLY A 339 16.93 -0.83 8.38
CA GLY A 339 17.34 0.48 7.89
C GLY A 339 16.90 1.64 8.82
N PRO A 340 17.00 2.89 8.34
CA PRO A 340 16.60 4.07 9.10
C PRO A 340 15.08 4.28 9.10
N LEU A 341 14.60 5.08 10.04
CA LEU A 341 13.31 5.77 9.89
C LEU A 341 13.39 6.79 8.74
N ILE A 342 12.24 7.12 8.14
CA ILE A 342 12.20 8.00 6.96
C ILE A 342 12.73 9.41 7.23
N ASP A 343 12.50 9.97 8.43
CA ASP A 343 12.93 11.32 8.78
C ASP A 343 12.89 11.59 10.29
N LYS A 344 13.21 12.85 10.65
CA LYS A 344 13.18 13.36 12.01
C LYS A 344 11.80 13.29 12.65
N ASP A 345 10.74 13.60 11.90
CA ASP A 345 9.39 13.62 12.45
C ASP A 345 8.95 12.21 12.87
N ALA A 346 9.31 11.18 12.08
CA ALA A 346 9.10 9.79 12.46
C ALA A 346 9.85 9.43 13.75
N PHE A 347 11.10 9.86 13.88
CA PHE A 347 11.89 9.67 15.11
C PHE A 347 11.27 10.38 16.32
N ASP A 348 10.93 11.66 16.20
CA ASP A 348 10.34 12.45 17.28
C ASP A 348 9.00 11.85 17.74
N ASN A 349 8.18 11.36 16.80
CA ASN A 349 6.92 10.69 17.11
C ASN A 349 7.13 9.34 17.79
N MET A 350 8.16 8.57 17.39
CA MET A 350 8.57 7.35 18.08
C MET A 350 8.94 7.65 19.55
N GLN A 351 9.78 8.66 19.79
CA GLN A 351 10.20 9.01 21.15
C GLN A 351 9.02 9.48 22.02
N LYS A 352 8.10 10.28 21.46
CA LYS A 352 6.87 10.69 22.15
C LYS A 352 6.01 9.50 22.57
N ALA A 353 5.86 8.50 21.70
CA ALA A 353 5.09 7.29 22.01
C ALA A 353 5.74 6.46 23.13
N LEU A 354 7.07 6.33 23.11
CA LEU A 354 7.81 5.62 24.16
C LEU A 354 7.73 6.32 25.52
N GLU A 355 7.83 7.65 25.55
CA GLU A 355 7.65 8.41 26.80
C GLU A 355 6.21 8.34 27.31
N ALA A 356 5.22 8.40 26.43
CA ALA A 356 3.82 8.20 26.80
C ALA A 356 3.58 6.79 27.37
N ALA A 357 4.25 5.77 26.82
CA ALA A 357 4.12 4.40 27.31
C ALA A 357 4.72 4.26 28.73
N LYS A 358 5.89 4.84 28.99
CA LYS A 358 6.48 4.89 30.34
C LYS A 358 5.57 5.60 31.33
N ALA A 359 4.97 6.72 30.92
CA ALA A 359 4.10 7.52 31.78
C ALA A 359 2.84 6.75 32.25
N VAL A 360 2.38 5.76 31.49
CA VAL A 360 1.26 4.89 31.87
C VAL A 360 1.69 3.53 32.45
N GLY A 361 2.95 3.41 32.85
CA GLY A 361 3.49 2.23 33.53
C GLY A 361 4.10 1.16 32.63
N GLY A 362 4.32 1.45 31.34
CA GLY A 362 5.01 0.56 30.42
C GLY A 362 6.51 0.46 30.70
N THR A 363 7.08 -0.74 30.53
CA THR A 363 8.54 -0.97 30.59
C THR A 363 9.11 -1.04 29.18
N VAL A 364 10.01 -0.12 28.85
CA VAL A 364 10.57 0.03 27.50
C VAL A 364 11.95 -0.62 27.38
N HIS A 365 12.11 -1.47 26.38
CA HIS A 365 13.40 -2.06 25.96
C HIS A 365 13.76 -1.55 24.55
N GLY A 366 14.97 -1.03 24.37
CA GLY A 366 15.42 -0.47 23.09
C GLY A 366 14.88 0.94 22.81
N GLY A 367 14.69 1.29 21.54
CA GLY A 367 14.08 2.55 21.11
C GLY A 367 15.01 3.77 21.00
N HIS A 368 16.29 3.65 21.35
CA HIS A 368 17.25 4.75 21.27
C HIS A 368 17.81 4.91 19.86
N ARG A 369 18.24 6.13 19.54
CA ARG A 369 18.95 6.45 18.29
C ARG A 369 20.31 5.78 18.26
N VAL A 370 20.68 5.21 17.12
CA VAL A 370 22.01 4.61 16.87
C VAL A 370 22.63 5.27 15.64
N LEU A 371 23.94 5.08 15.45
CA LEU A 371 24.70 5.62 14.30
C LEU A 371 24.63 7.15 14.11
N SER A 372 24.22 7.91 15.12
CA SER A 372 24.05 9.37 15.01
C SER A 372 25.35 10.14 14.87
N GLU A 373 26.48 9.55 15.27
CA GLU A 373 27.81 10.14 15.05
C GLU A 373 28.26 10.02 13.59
N GLU A 374 27.84 8.94 12.91
CA GLU A 374 28.17 8.67 11.51
C GLU A 374 27.17 9.36 10.55
N TYR A 375 25.89 9.32 10.90
CA TYR A 375 24.80 9.89 10.10
C TYR A 375 23.94 10.85 10.96
N PRO A 376 24.41 12.10 11.18
CA PRO A 376 23.73 13.06 12.05
C PRO A 376 22.35 13.49 11.55
N ASP A 377 22.09 13.37 10.25
CA ASP A 377 20.83 13.74 9.61
C ASP A 377 19.96 12.52 9.23
N ALA A 378 20.40 11.30 9.56
CA ALA A 378 19.63 10.06 9.40
C ALA A 378 19.18 9.48 10.74
N TYR A 379 18.04 8.80 10.77
CA TYR A 379 17.37 8.40 12.00
C TYR A 379 17.32 6.89 12.15
N TYR A 380 18.48 6.26 12.34
CA TYR A 380 18.57 4.86 12.72
C TYR A 380 18.21 4.67 14.19
N VAL A 381 17.37 3.67 14.47
CA VAL A 381 16.88 3.38 15.82
C VAL A 381 16.98 1.91 16.12
N GLN A 382 17.27 1.58 17.38
CA GLN A 382 17.02 0.23 17.87
C GLN A 382 15.50 0.02 17.97
N PRO A 383 14.92 -1.05 17.38
CA PRO A 383 13.51 -1.39 17.60
C PRO A 383 13.16 -1.46 19.08
N ALA A 384 11.96 -1.03 19.44
CA ALA A 384 11.48 -1.01 20.81
C ALA A 384 10.49 -2.16 21.07
N LEU A 385 10.66 -2.83 22.21
CA LEU A 385 9.65 -3.71 22.80
C LEU A 385 9.20 -3.10 24.11
N VAL A 386 7.88 -2.95 24.28
CA VAL A 386 7.30 -2.28 25.44
C VAL A 386 6.33 -3.22 26.13
N GLU A 387 6.66 -3.65 27.34
CA GLU A 387 5.74 -4.43 28.17
C GLU A 387 4.72 -3.46 28.80
N MET A 388 3.44 -3.64 28.49
CA MET A 388 2.36 -2.75 28.92
C MET A 388 1.47 -3.42 29.98
N PRO A 389 1.00 -2.69 31.01
CA PRO A 389 0.10 -3.26 32.00
C PRO A 389 -1.28 -3.62 31.43
N SER A 390 -1.71 -2.92 30.38
CA SER A 390 -2.95 -3.18 29.63
C SER A 390 -2.93 -2.43 28.29
N GLN A 391 -3.93 -2.62 27.44
CA GLN A 391 -4.09 -1.88 26.18
C GLN A 391 -4.60 -0.45 26.45
N ILE A 392 -3.68 0.46 26.78
CA ILE A 392 -3.98 1.85 27.13
C ILE A 392 -2.96 2.83 26.51
N GLY A 393 -3.33 4.11 26.45
CA GLY A 393 -2.43 5.18 26.01
C GLY A 393 -1.94 4.96 24.57
N PRO A 394 -0.62 5.00 24.30
CA PRO A 394 -0.09 4.96 22.94
C PRO A 394 -0.29 3.61 22.23
N VAL A 395 -0.76 2.57 22.92
CA VAL A 395 -1.08 1.26 22.32
C VAL A 395 -2.28 1.36 21.37
N LEU A 396 -3.21 2.29 21.62
CA LEU A 396 -4.47 2.42 20.88
C LEU A 396 -4.30 3.11 19.51
N GLU A 397 -3.24 3.90 19.36
CA GLU A 397 -2.99 4.72 18.18
C GLU A 397 -1.77 4.21 17.39
N GLU A 398 -1.81 4.33 16.07
CA GLU A 398 -0.66 4.00 15.23
C GLU A 398 0.46 5.02 15.43
N THR A 399 1.63 4.54 15.86
CA THR A 399 2.91 5.23 15.66
C THR A 399 3.69 4.48 14.57
N PHE A 400 4.03 5.18 13.49
CA PHE A 400 4.65 4.58 12.30
C PHE A 400 6.16 4.34 12.48
N ALA A 401 6.51 3.53 13.47
CA ALA A 401 7.87 3.24 13.93
C ALA A 401 7.95 1.80 14.49
N PRO A 402 9.14 1.23 14.75
CA PRO A 402 9.30 -0.16 15.18
C PRO A 402 9.10 -0.25 16.70
N ILE A 403 7.85 -0.09 17.15
CA ILE A 403 7.43 -0.27 18.54
C ILE A 403 6.48 -1.46 18.60
N LEU A 404 6.85 -2.48 19.38
CA LEU A 404 5.99 -3.62 19.71
C LEU A 404 5.51 -3.51 21.15
N TYR A 405 4.23 -3.23 21.35
CA TYR A 405 3.58 -3.26 22.66
C TYR A 405 3.16 -4.69 23.01
N VAL A 406 3.55 -5.19 24.17
CA VAL A 406 3.18 -6.53 24.66
C VAL A 406 2.13 -6.39 25.74
N VAL A 407 1.00 -7.09 25.59
CA VAL A 407 -0.11 -7.14 26.55
C VAL A 407 -0.39 -8.61 26.88
N ARG A 408 -0.66 -8.90 28.16
CA ARG A 408 -1.01 -10.25 28.63
C ARG A 408 -2.50 -10.53 28.51
N TYR A 409 -2.86 -11.79 28.31
CA TYR A 409 -4.24 -12.28 28.48
C TYR A 409 -4.26 -13.67 29.14
N THR A 410 -5.43 -14.10 29.60
CA THR A 410 -5.67 -15.47 30.09
C THR A 410 -6.84 -16.10 29.33
N ASP A 411 -7.98 -15.41 29.27
CA ASP A 411 -9.15 -15.90 28.55
C ASP A 411 -9.10 -15.51 27.06
N PHE A 412 -9.36 -16.45 26.17
CA PHE A 412 -9.24 -16.23 24.72
C PHE A 412 -10.21 -15.17 24.19
N ASP A 413 -11.42 -15.11 24.75
CA ASP A 413 -12.41 -14.08 24.41
C ASP A 413 -11.88 -12.66 24.73
N ASP A 414 -11.14 -12.50 25.82
CA ASP A 414 -10.48 -11.23 26.16
C ASP A 414 -9.37 -10.90 25.16
N ALA A 415 -8.64 -11.90 24.65
CA ALA A 415 -7.63 -11.67 23.61
C ALA A 415 -8.26 -11.11 22.32
N ILE A 416 -9.42 -11.65 21.91
CA ILE A 416 -10.19 -11.14 20.77
C ILE A 416 -10.72 -9.72 21.06
N ALA A 417 -11.19 -9.45 22.28
CA ALA A 417 -11.64 -8.11 22.66
C ALA A 417 -10.48 -7.08 22.61
N ILE A 418 -9.29 -7.45 23.09
CA ILE A 418 -8.07 -6.62 22.99
C ILE A 418 -7.68 -6.42 21.52
N GLN A 419 -7.65 -7.49 20.72
CA GLN A 419 -7.37 -7.45 19.29
C GLN A 419 -8.22 -6.40 18.57
N ASN A 420 -9.53 -6.45 18.80
CA ASN A 420 -10.54 -5.64 18.14
C ASN A 420 -10.69 -4.23 18.76
N GLY A 421 -10.15 -4.02 19.98
CA GLY A 421 -10.29 -2.79 20.78
C GLY A 421 -9.47 -1.57 20.33
N VAL A 422 -9.09 -1.49 19.05
CA VAL A 422 -8.40 -0.33 18.46
C VAL A 422 -9.17 0.19 17.23
N GLY A 423 -8.95 1.46 16.87
CA GLY A 423 -9.65 2.09 15.75
C GLY A 423 -9.30 1.50 14.37
N ALA A 424 -8.06 1.03 14.18
CA ALA A 424 -7.62 0.43 12.92
C ALA A 424 -8.11 -1.03 12.76
N GLY A 425 -8.19 -1.52 11.53
CA GLY A 425 -8.70 -2.85 11.18
C GLY A 425 -8.03 -3.46 9.95
N LEU A 426 -6.73 -3.27 9.77
CA LEU A 426 -6.00 -3.77 8.59
C LEU A 426 -5.74 -5.28 8.66
N SER A 427 -4.77 -5.68 9.49
CA SER A 427 -4.30 -7.06 9.54
C SER A 427 -4.14 -7.58 10.97
N SER A 428 -4.31 -8.88 11.10
CA SER A 428 -4.32 -9.61 12.37
C SER A 428 -3.76 -11.01 12.21
N SER A 429 -3.19 -11.55 13.28
CA SER A 429 -2.66 -12.91 13.30
C SER A 429 -2.97 -13.63 14.60
N ILE A 430 -3.05 -14.97 14.54
CA ILE A 430 -2.95 -15.85 15.71
C ILE A 430 -1.85 -16.88 15.50
N PHE A 431 -1.06 -17.15 16.53
CA PHE A 431 -0.14 -18.28 16.60
C PHE A 431 -0.71 -19.33 17.55
N THR A 432 -1.11 -20.48 17.01
CA THR A 432 -1.73 -21.59 17.76
C THR A 432 -1.61 -22.90 16.99
N THR A 433 -1.55 -24.01 17.71
CA THR A 433 -1.75 -25.35 17.12
C THR A 433 -3.12 -25.93 17.45
N ASP A 434 -3.93 -25.21 18.23
CA ASP A 434 -5.33 -25.54 18.48
C ASP A 434 -6.21 -25.08 17.31
N LEU A 435 -6.90 -26.05 16.69
CA LEU A 435 -7.76 -25.80 15.54
C LEU A 435 -9.00 -24.95 15.90
N SER A 436 -9.53 -25.10 17.11
CA SER A 436 -10.73 -24.38 17.55
C SER A 436 -10.42 -22.90 17.75
N GLU A 437 -9.27 -22.57 18.34
CA GLU A 437 -8.80 -21.18 18.46
C GLU A 437 -8.54 -20.56 17.07
N ALA A 438 -7.90 -21.32 16.17
CA ALA A 438 -7.61 -20.86 14.81
C ALA A 438 -8.90 -20.53 14.03
N GLU A 439 -9.89 -21.43 14.03
CA GLU A 439 -11.17 -21.23 13.35
C GLU A 439 -12.02 -20.15 14.04
N MET A 440 -12.00 -20.08 15.38
CA MET A 440 -12.69 -19.02 16.10
C MET A 440 -12.12 -17.64 15.73
N PHE A 441 -10.79 -17.51 15.66
CA PHE A 441 -10.12 -16.27 15.30
C PHE A 441 -10.48 -15.77 13.88
N THR A 442 -10.67 -16.67 12.92
CA THR A 442 -11.04 -16.32 11.53
C THR A 442 -12.56 -16.30 11.28
N SER A 443 -13.37 -16.63 12.29
CA SER A 443 -14.82 -16.64 12.20
C SER A 443 -15.44 -15.25 12.35
N VAL A 444 -16.77 -15.18 12.20
CA VAL A 444 -17.57 -13.95 12.38
C VAL A 444 -17.49 -13.34 13.79
N ILE A 445 -17.10 -14.12 14.80
CA ILE A 445 -16.92 -13.65 16.19
C ILE A 445 -15.44 -13.41 16.56
N GLY A 446 -14.52 -13.61 15.61
CA GLY A 446 -13.08 -13.52 15.80
C GLY A 446 -12.53 -12.12 15.50
N SER A 447 -11.41 -12.06 14.78
CA SER A 447 -10.80 -10.78 14.40
C SER A 447 -11.69 -9.99 13.45
N ASP A 448 -11.75 -8.68 13.67
CA ASP A 448 -12.51 -7.73 12.84
C ASP A 448 -11.65 -7.00 11.79
N CYS A 449 -10.48 -7.55 11.46
CA CYS A 449 -9.58 -7.01 10.45
C CYS A 449 -9.92 -7.50 9.03
N GLY A 450 -9.47 -6.75 8.02
CA GLY A 450 -9.63 -7.16 6.62
C GLY A 450 -8.74 -8.35 6.23
N ILE A 451 -7.64 -8.56 6.95
CA ILE A 451 -6.74 -9.72 6.85
C ILE A 451 -6.66 -10.39 8.23
N ALA A 452 -6.94 -11.70 8.27
CA ALA A 452 -6.86 -12.52 9.47
C ALA A 452 -6.11 -13.82 9.20
N ASN A 453 -4.93 -13.95 9.83
CA ASN A 453 -3.94 -14.96 9.53
C ASN A 453 -3.75 -15.96 10.69
N VAL A 454 -3.37 -17.20 10.36
CA VAL A 454 -3.03 -18.25 11.33
C VAL A 454 -1.59 -18.71 11.08
N ASN A 455 -0.75 -18.69 12.12
CA ASN A 455 0.66 -19.12 12.12
C ASN A 455 1.57 -18.39 11.10
N ILE A 456 1.16 -17.19 10.68
CA ILE A 456 1.94 -16.24 9.90
C ILE A 456 1.64 -14.83 10.42
N GLY A 457 2.63 -13.94 10.39
CA GLY A 457 2.50 -12.56 10.87
C GLY A 457 1.55 -11.70 10.02
N PRO A 458 1.26 -10.47 10.47
CA PRO A 458 0.27 -9.58 9.83
C PRO A 458 0.70 -9.07 8.44
N SER A 459 1.98 -9.18 8.08
CA SER A 459 2.44 -8.92 6.71
C SER A 459 2.24 -10.10 5.74
N GLY A 460 1.65 -11.21 6.18
CA GLY A 460 1.34 -12.36 5.33
C GLY A 460 0.17 -12.06 4.40
N ALA A 461 0.45 -11.42 3.27
CA ALA A 461 -0.49 -11.15 2.19
C ALA A 461 0.23 -11.33 0.84
N GLU A 462 -0.53 -11.54 -0.22
CA GLU A 462 0.00 -11.80 -1.56
C GLU A 462 -0.95 -11.29 -2.65
N ILE A 463 -0.45 -11.16 -3.88
CA ILE A 463 -1.16 -10.55 -5.03
C ILE A 463 -2.54 -11.16 -5.30
N GLY A 464 -2.73 -12.45 -5.05
CA GLY A 464 -4.02 -13.12 -5.28
C GLY A 464 -5.14 -12.69 -4.32
N GLY A 465 -4.79 -12.18 -3.13
CA GLY A 465 -5.73 -11.73 -2.11
C GLY A 465 -6.17 -10.28 -2.29
N ALA A 466 -7.39 -9.95 -1.87
CA ALA A 466 -7.82 -8.56 -1.75
C ALA A 466 -7.09 -7.92 -0.55
N PHE A 467 -6.19 -6.98 -0.82
CA PHE A 467 -5.44 -6.29 0.22
C PHE A 467 -6.24 -5.10 0.73
N GLY A 468 -6.47 -5.02 2.04
CA GLY A 468 -7.02 -3.84 2.69
C GLY A 468 -7.73 -4.15 4.00
N GLY A 469 -8.28 -3.12 4.64
CA GLY A 469 -8.78 -3.21 6.01
C GLY A 469 -10.11 -2.56 6.28
N GLU A 470 -10.65 -2.86 7.45
CA GLU A 470 -11.92 -2.35 7.97
C GLU A 470 -11.72 -1.17 8.95
N LYS A 471 -12.83 -0.67 9.51
CA LYS A 471 -12.83 0.42 10.50
C LYS A 471 -12.09 1.66 9.99
N GLU A 472 -11.20 2.24 10.78
CA GLU A 472 -10.43 3.43 10.41
C GLU A 472 -9.33 3.16 9.37
N THR A 473 -9.11 1.90 8.98
CA THR A 473 -8.27 1.57 7.82
C THR A 473 -8.95 1.94 6.50
N GLY A 474 -10.28 2.09 6.49
CA GLY A 474 -10.99 2.83 5.43
C GLY A 474 -11.88 2.00 4.51
N GLY A 475 -11.86 0.67 4.59
CA GLY A 475 -12.74 -0.21 3.81
C GLY A 475 -12.35 -0.40 2.34
N GLY A 476 -11.22 0.18 1.90
CA GLY A 476 -10.67 -0.06 0.56
C GLY A 476 -10.25 -1.52 0.38
N ARG A 477 -10.14 -1.95 -0.88
CA ARG A 477 -9.46 -3.19 -1.27
C ARG A 477 -8.70 -2.99 -2.58
N GLU A 478 -7.48 -3.49 -2.63
CA GLU A 478 -6.55 -3.41 -3.75
C GLU A 478 -6.02 -4.81 -4.15
N ALA A 479 -5.25 -4.87 -5.23
CA ALA A 479 -4.63 -6.08 -5.78
C ALA A 479 -5.61 -7.17 -6.24
N GLY A 480 -5.78 -8.24 -5.45
CA GLY A 480 -6.34 -9.52 -5.89
C GLY A 480 -7.86 -9.65 -5.80
N SER A 481 -8.32 -10.90 -5.86
CA SER A 481 -9.76 -11.26 -5.92
C SER A 481 -10.52 -10.46 -7.00
N ASP A 482 -11.59 -9.78 -6.63
CA ASP A 482 -12.38 -8.92 -7.50
C ASP A 482 -12.26 -7.43 -7.17
N ALA A 483 -11.15 -7.01 -6.53
CA ALA A 483 -10.84 -5.60 -6.23
C ALA A 483 -10.88 -4.71 -7.49
N TRP A 484 -10.61 -5.29 -8.67
CA TRP A 484 -10.75 -4.63 -9.99
C TRP A 484 -12.14 -3.98 -10.21
N LYS A 485 -13.20 -4.47 -9.55
CA LYS A 485 -14.55 -3.90 -9.62
C LYS A 485 -14.62 -2.47 -9.06
N ALA A 486 -13.72 -2.09 -8.14
CA ALA A 486 -13.64 -0.71 -7.66
C ALA A 486 -13.24 0.27 -8.77
N TYR A 487 -12.48 -0.20 -9.76
CA TYR A 487 -12.01 0.59 -10.90
C TYR A 487 -13.02 0.62 -12.07
N MET A 488 -14.09 -0.15 -12.01
CA MET A 488 -15.13 -0.22 -13.05
C MET A 488 -16.50 0.22 -12.50
N ARG A 489 -17.44 0.47 -13.42
CA ARG A 489 -18.86 0.69 -13.10
C ARG A 489 -19.71 -0.47 -13.62
N ARG A 490 -20.65 -0.91 -12.80
CA ARG A 490 -21.62 -1.96 -13.12
C ARG A 490 -22.78 -1.39 -13.94
N ALA A 491 -23.35 -2.19 -14.83
CA ALA A 491 -24.60 -1.92 -15.50
C ALA A 491 -25.46 -3.19 -15.55
N THR A 492 -26.75 -3.07 -15.23
CA THR A 492 -27.73 -4.15 -15.42
C THR A 492 -28.50 -3.86 -16.70
N ASN A 493 -28.49 -4.80 -17.63
CA ASN A 493 -29.14 -4.66 -18.93
C ASN A 493 -30.26 -5.68 -19.04
N THR A 494 -31.46 -5.21 -19.39
CA THR A 494 -32.56 -6.06 -19.83
C THR A 494 -32.81 -5.80 -21.31
N ILE A 495 -32.78 -6.86 -22.12
CA ILE A 495 -32.97 -6.79 -23.57
C ILE A 495 -34.28 -7.50 -23.89
N ASN A 496 -35.23 -6.73 -24.40
CA ASN A 496 -36.48 -7.24 -24.93
C ASN A 496 -36.27 -7.66 -26.40
N TYR A 497 -36.50 -8.93 -26.71
CA TYR A 497 -36.50 -9.44 -28.08
C TYR A 497 -37.88 -9.99 -28.50
N SER A 498 -38.91 -9.76 -27.68
CA SER A 498 -40.29 -10.23 -27.94
C SER A 498 -41.06 -9.34 -28.91
N GLY A 499 -40.67 -8.07 -29.08
CA GLY A 499 -41.45 -7.07 -29.81
C GLY A 499 -42.72 -6.58 -29.06
N ALA A 500 -43.07 -7.20 -27.93
CA ALA A 500 -44.16 -6.76 -27.07
C ALA A 500 -43.62 -5.88 -25.94
N LEU A 501 -44.35 -4.83 -25.58
CA LEU A 501 -44.09 -4.03 -24.38
C LEU A 501 -45.20 -4.32 -23.37
N PRO A 502 -45.11 -5.42 -22.58
CA PRO A 502 -45.96 -5.55 -21.41
C PRO A 502 -45.58 -4.42 -20.46
N LEU A 503 -46.41 -3.38 -20.41
CA LEU A 503 -46.22 -2.27 -19.49
C LEU A 503 -46.29 -2.85 -18.07
N ALA A 504 -45.39 -2.37 -17.22
CA ALA A 504 -45.40 -2.75 -15.81
C ALA A 504 -46.76 -2.38 -15.18
N GLN A 505 -47.17 -3.15 -14.16
CA GLN A 505 -48.41 -2.93 -13.39
C GLN A 505 -49.72 -3.12 -14.17
N GLY A 506 -49.70 -3.79 -15.33
CA GLY A 506 -50.92 -4.13 -16.07
C GLY A 506 -51.60 -2.95 -16.77
N VAL A 507 -50.91 -1.81 -16.88
CA VAL A 507 -51.35 -0.66 -17.66
C VAL A 507 -51.40 -1.04 -19.15
N LYS A 508 -52.39 -0.56 -19.90
CA LYS A 508 -52.44 -0.66 -21.37
C LYS A 508 -52.52 0.75 -21.93
N PHE A 509 -51.51 1.14 -22.70
CA PHE A 509 -51.54 2.35 -23.52
C PHE A 509 -51.67 1.92 -24.98
N ASP A 510 -52.90 1.70 -25.41
CA ASP A 510 -53.19 1.58 -26.85
C ASP A 510 -53.23 3.01 -27.40
N VAL A 511 -52.34 3.30 -28.36
CA VAL A 511 -52.31 4.58 -29.08
C VAL A 511 -52.69 4.28 -30.52
N GLU A 512 -53.76 4.91 -31.01
CA GLU A 512 -54.25 4.78 -32.39
C GLU A 512 -53.26 5.30 -33.44
#